data_AF-A0A6L8C992-F1
#
_entry.id   AF-A0A6L8C992-F1
#
_cell.length_a   1.000
_cell.length_b   1.000
_cell.length_c   1.000
_cell.angle_alpha   90.00
_cell.angle_beta   90.00
_cell.angle_gamma   90.00
#
_symmetry.space_group_name_H-M   'P 1'
#
loop_
_entity.id
_entity.type
_entity.pdbx_description
1 polymer ?
#
loop_
_entity_poly.entity_id
_entity_poly.type
_entity_poly.pdbx_seq_one_letter_code
_entity_poly.pdbx_strand_id
1 'polypeptide(L)'
;MQGNFFLIDSDALITAHRRYYSFDICPGFWNNLLRCHKEERIFSINRVRQELLQGNDTDELLQWVKNELPCSFFLEENSTEVILAYKRIVNWAQDHPTYSDQAQAIFASSADAWLVAFAHVHDAILVTNEKSAPLSKNIVKIPDACKQFNVGHMDTFSMLRSLRVAFN
;
A
#
# COMPACT_ATOMS: atom_id res chain seq x y z
N MET A 1 12.79 -10.91 -4.05
CA MET A 1 13.21 -10.27 -2.78
C MET A 1 12.69 -11.12 -1.62
N GLN A 2 13.53 -11.38 -0.63
CA GLN A 2 13.17 -11.99 0.66
C GLN A 2 13.77 -11.10 1.74
N GLY A 3 12.94 -10.49 2.59
CA GLY A 3 13.38 -9.58 3.65
C GLY A 3 12.26 -8.66 4.12
N ASN A 4 12.39 -8.13 5.35
CA ASN A 4 11.44 -7.19 5.95
C ASN A 4 11.55 -5.81 5.28
N PHE A 5 10.93 -5.64 4.11
CA PHE A 5 10.68 -4.33 3.49
C PHE A 5 9.24 -3.91 3.70
N PHE A 6 8.96 -2.62 3.46
CA PHE A 6 7.63 -2.05 3.57
C PHE A 6 6.98 -1.91 2.20
N LEU A 7 5.70 -2.27 2.13
CA LEU A 7 4.86 -2.09 0.95
C LEU A 7 3.87 -0.97 1.23
N ILE A 8 3.92 0.12 0.48
CA ILE A 8 3.11 1.32 0.76
C ILE A 8 1.86 1.33 -0.11
N ASP A 9 0.68 1.53 0.50
CA ASP A 9 -0.58 1.71 -0.23
C ASP A 9 -0.69 3.12 -0.87
N SER A 10 -1.63 3.29 -1.79
CA SER A 10 -1.87 4.59 -2.44
C SER A 10 -2.36 5.63 -1.42
N ASP A 11 -3.29 5.24 -0.53
CA ASP A 11 -3.88 6.16 0.45
C ASP A 11 -2.86 6.75 1.43
N ALA A 12 -1.82 6.01 1.82
CA ALA A 12 -0.75 6.53 2.67
C ALA A 12 0.01 7.67 2.00
N LEU A 13 0.33 7.54 0.70
CA LEU A 13 1.00 8.59 -0.06
C LEU A 13 0.07 9.78 -0.32
N ILE A 14 -1.19 9.51 -0.68
CA ILE A 14 -2.20 10.55 -0.92
C ILE A 14 -2.48 11.33 0.37
N THR A 15 -2.67 10.65 1.49
CA THR A 15 -2.92 11.26 2.79
C THR A 15 -1.70 12.03 3.29
N ALA A 16 -0.49 11.50 3.10
CA ALA A 16 0.74 12.23 3.41
C ALA A 16 0.80 13.55 2.65
N HIS A 17 0.64 13.52 1.33
CA HIS A 17 0.63 14.72 0.47
C HIS A 17 -0.43 15.73 0.89
N ARG A 18 -1.66 15.28 1.18
CA ARG A 18 -2.80 16.17 1.43
C ARG A 18 -2.90 16.71 2.86
N ARG A 19 -2.26 16.09 3.86
CA ARG A 19 -2.48 16.43 5.28
C ARG A 19 -1.25 16.81 6.07
N TYR A 20 -0.17 16.05 5.96
CA TYR A 20 0.93 16.13 6.93
C TYR A 20 2.28 16.49 6.29
N TYR A 21 2.45 16.13 5.02
CA TYR A 21 3.71 16.17 4.30
C TYR A 21 3.50 16.69 2.88
N SER A 22 2.88 17.86 2.72
CA SER A 22 2.84 18.52 1.41
C SER A 22 4.28 18.79 0.92
N PHE A 23 4.49 18.81 -0.40
CA PHE A 23 5.84 18.90 -0.96
C PHE A 23 6.53 20.22 -0.62
N ASP A 24 5.77 21.31 -0.56
CA ASP A 24 6.25 22.66 -0.25
C ASP A 24 6.62 22.85 1.22
N ILE A 25 5.89 22.21 2.14
CA ILE A 25 6.10 22.35 3.59
C ILE A 25 7.09 21.31 4.12
N CYS A 26 7.03 20.06 3.63
CA CYS A 26 7.85 18.96 4.14
C CYS A 26 8.51 18.11 3.03
N PRO A 27 9.42 18.70 2.22
CA PRO A 27 10.15 17.95 1.19
C PRO A 27 11.01 16.83 1.78
N GLY A 28 11.41 16.95 3.06
CA GLY A 28 12.17 15.93 3.78
C GLY A 28 11.48 14.57 3.84
N PHE A 29 10.15 14.50 3.88
CA PHE A 29 9.39 13.25 3.82
C PHE A 29 9.65 12.51 2.51
N TRP A 30 9.42 13.18 1.38
CA TRP A 30 9.56 12.63 0.04
C TRP A 30 11.00 12.22 -0.29
N ASN A 31 11.97 13.06 0.10
CA ASN A 31 13.40 12.74 -0.04
C ASN A 31 13.79 11.49 0.76
N ASN A 32 13.22 11.31 1.96
CA ASN A 32 13.47 10.12 2.74
C ASN A 32 12.83 8.86 2.14
N LEU A 33 11.67 8.96 1.48
CA LEU A 33 11.11 7.83 0.73
C LEU A 33 12.07 7.39 -0.40
N LEU A 34 12.56 8.34 -1.20
CA LEU A 34 13.53 8.05 -2.25
C LEU A 34 14.81 7.41 -1.69
N ARG A 35 15.32 7.91 -0.56
CA ARG A 35 16.48 7.33 0.12
C ARG A 35 16.21 5.90 0.61
N CYS A 36 15.09 5.68 1.30
CA CYS A 36 14.73 4.35 1.81
C CYS A 36 14.49 3.35 0.68
N HIS A 37 14.00 3.80 -0.48
CA HIS A 37 13.87 2.96 -1.67
C HIS A 37 15.24 2.57 -2.24
N LYS A 38 16.19 3.51 -2.32
CA LYS A 38 17.58 3.21 -2.72
C LYS A 38 18.26 2.20 -1.80
N GLU A 39 17.87 2.16 -0.53
CA GLU A 39 18.30 1.17 0.46
C GLU A 39 17.51 -0.16 0.39
N GLU A 40 16.64 -0.32 -0.60
CA GLU A 40 15.76 -1.49 -0.79
C GLU A 40 14.86 -1.79 0.42
N ARG A 41 14.41 -0.75 1.13
CA ARG A 41 13.59 -0.89 2.35
C ARG A 41 12.12 -0.61 2.12
N ILE A 42 11.77 0.17 1.09
CA ILE A 42 10.38 0.53 0.79
C ILE A 42 10.08 0.36 -0.69
N PHE A 43 8.87 -0.12 -0.97
CA PHE A 43 8.35 -0.36 -2.30
C PHE A 43 6.83 -0.18 -2.31
N SER A 44 6.25 -0.29 -3.49
CA SER A 44 4.83 -0.54 -3.70
C SER A 44 4.66 -1.50 -4.89
N ILE A 45 3.44 -1.72 -5.36
CA ILE A 45 3.14 -2.58 -6.53
C ILE A 45 2.65 -1.76 -7.72
N ASN A 46 2.70 -2.32 -8.93
CA ASN A 46 2.28 -1.62 -10.13
C ASN A 46 0.81 -1.18 -10.09
N ARG A 47 -0.08 -1.93 -9.44
CA ARG A 47 -1.47 -1.47 -9.25
C ARG A 47 -1.59 -0.17 -8.46
N VAL A 48 -0.78 0.02 -7.41
CA VAL A 48 -0.75 1.30 -6.68
C VAL A 48 -0.23 2.42 -7.57
N ARG A 49 0.76 2.16 -8.42
CA ARG A 49 1.20 3.14 -9.43
C ARG A 49 0.06 3.58 -10.33
N GLN A 50 -0.75 2.62 -10.80
CA GLN A 50 -1.88 2.92 -11.69
C GLN A 50 -2.92 3.79 -10.98
N GLU A 51 -3.20 3.56 -9.69
CA GLU A 51 -4.09 4.40 -8.90
C GLU A 51 -3.54 5.83 -8.73
N LEU A 52 -2.25 5.96 -8.41
CA LEU A 52 -1.61 7.28 -8.25
C LEU A 52 -1.57 8.09 -9.57
N LEU A 53 -1.52 7.41 -10.71
CA LEU A 53 -1.51 8.04 -12.04
C LEU A 53 -2.91 8.42 -12.55
N GLN A 54 -4.00 8.06 -11.85
CA GLN A 54 -5.37 8.48 -12.20
C GLN A 54 -5.71 9.91 -11.75
N GLY A 55 -4.77 10.61 -11.09
CA GLY A 55 -4.93 12.01 -10.69
C GLY A 55 -4.97 13.01 -11.85
N ASN A 56 -5.18 14.29 -11.52
CA ASN A 56 -5.09 15.38 -12.49
C ASN A 56 -3.62 15.73 -12.77
N ASP A 57 -3.28 16.20 -13.96
CA ASP A 57 -1.91 16.62 -14.30
C ASP A 57 -1.41 17.80 -13.46
N THR A 58 -2.29 18.56 -12.80
CA THR A 58 -1.90 19.59 -11.84
C THR A 58 -1.66 19.06 -10.42
N ASP A 59 -1.83 17.76 -10.17
CA ASP A 59 -1.57 17.14 -8.87
C ASP A 59 -0.06 16.90 -8.69
N GLU A 60 0.52 17.50 -7.64
CA GLU A 60 1.96 17.41 -7.36
C GLU A 60 2.41 15.97 -7.06
N LEU A 61 1.56 15.16 -6.42
CA LEU A 61 1.89 13.75 -6.15
C LEU A 61 1.98 12.96 -7.45
N LEU A 62 1.06 13.20 -8.40
CA LEU A 62 1.13 12.58 -9.71
C LEU A 62 2.40 13.00 -10.47
N GLN A 63 2.75 14.29 -10.43
CA GLN A 63 3.98 14.78 -11.06
C GLN A 63 5.23 14.16 -10.42
N TRP A 64 5.28 14.04 -9.10
CA TRP A 64 6.37 13.40 -8.39
C TRP A 64 6.49 11.90 -8.76
N VAL A 65 5.37 11.17 -8.85
CA VAL A 65 5.36 9.77 -9.31
C VAL A 65 5.85 9.63 -10.75
N LYS A 66 5.55 10.59 -11.64
CA LYS A 66 6.01 10.57 -13.05
C LYS A 66 7.49 10.91 -13.19
N ASN A 67 7.98 11.89 -12.43
CA ASN A 67 9.23 12.58 -12.74
C ASN A 67 10.38 12.24 -11.77
N GLU A 68 10.07 11.89 -10.52
CA GLU A 68 11.08 11.74 -9.46
C GLU A 68 11.14 10.35 -8.84
N LEU A 69 9.99 9.69 -8.67
CA LEU A 69 9.92 8.35 -8.11
C LEU A 69 10.40 7.31 -9.14
N PRO A 70 11.45 6.52 -8.85
CA PRO A 70 11.95 5.52 -9.79
C PRO A 70 10.90 4.45 -10.11
N CYS A 71 10.82 4.01 -11.37
CA CYS A 71 9.92 2.91 -11.76
C CYS A 71 10.18 1.62 -10.94
N SER A 72 11.42 1.40 -10.49
CA SER A 72 11.80 0.28 -9.61
C SER A 72 11.14 0.31 -8.24
N PHE A 73 10.52 1.42 -7.84
CA PHE A 73 9.71 1.50 -6.62
C PHE A 73 8.48 0.59 -6.70
N PHE A 74 7.97 0.34 -7.90
CA PHE A 74 6.78 -0.45 -8.14
C PHE A 74 7.15 -1.85 -8.63
N LEU A 75 6.88 -2.84 -7.77
CA LEU A 75 7.16 -4.24 -8.03
C LEU A 75 6.05 -4.87 -8.87
N GLU A 76 6.42 -5.87 -9.68
CA GLU A 76 5.47 -6.69 -10.42
C GLU A 76 4.88 -7.79 -9.52
N GLU A 77 3.56 -7.91 -9.55
CA GLU A 77 2.75 -8.86 -8.78
C GLU A 77 2.28 -10.07 -9.62
N ASN A 78 2.99 -10.39 -10.70
CA ASN A 78 2.62 -11.42 -11.68
C ASN A 78 3.15 -12.83 -11.37
N SER A 79 3.84 -13.03 -10.24
CA SER A 79 4.32 -14.35 -9.84
C SER A 79 3.16 -15.31 -9.55
N THR A 80 3.38 -16.60 -9.79
CA THR A 80 2.35 -17.61 -9.61
C THR A 80 1.89 -17.66 -8.15
N GLU A 81 2.83 -17.51 -7.22
CA GLU A 81 2.61 -17.50 -5.77
C GLU A 81 1.71 -16.33 -5.35
N VAL A 82 1.97 -15.12 -5.86
CA VAL A 82 1.17 -13.93 -5.55
C VAL A 82 -0.24 -14.07 -6.14
N ILE A 83 -0.38 -14.57 -7.36
CA ILE A 83 -1.70 -14.82 -7.98
C ILE A 83 -2.51 -15.84 -7.18
N LEU A 84 -1.88 -16.92 -6.71
CA LEU A 84 -2.55 -17.92 -5.86
C LEU A 84 -2.95 -17.33 -4.50
N ALA A 85 -2.07 -16.56 -3.87
CA ALA A 85 -2.38 -15.87 -2.61
C ALA A 85 -3.55 -14.90 -2.78
N TYR A 86 -3.55 -14.11 -3.84
CA TYR A 86 -4.62 -13.18 -4.21
C TYR A 86 -5.96 -13.91 -4.36
N LYS A 87 -6.00 -15.03 -5.09
CA LYS A 87 -7.23 -15.83 -5.23
C LYS A 87 -7.78 -16.28 -3.88
N ARG A 88 -6.92 -16.72 -2.95
CA ARG A 88 -7.35 -17.12 -1.59
C ARG A 88 -7.92 -15.93 -0.80
N ILE A 89 -7.29 -14.76 -0.92
CA ILE A 89 -7.72 -13.53 -0.25
C ILE A 89 -9.08 -13.05 -0.76
N VAL A 90 -9.28 -13.06 -2.08
CA VAL A 90 -10.57 -12.69 -2.67
C VAL A 90 -11.66 -13.69 -2.31
N ASN A 91 -11.39 -14.99 -2.36
CA ASN A 91 -12.36 -16.00 -1.96
C ASN A 91 -12.77 -15.84 -0.49
N TRP A 92 -11.81 -15.57 0.41
CA TRP A 92 -12.13 -15.28 1.81
C TRP A 92 -13.06 -14.07 1.96
N ALA A 93 -12.81 -13.00 1.21
CA ALA A 93 -13.67 -11.81 1.25
C ALA A 93 -15.08 -12.11 0.72
N GLN A 94 -15.19 -12.94 -0.33
CA GLN A 94 -16.46 -13.38 -0.92
C GLN A 94 -17.26 -14.29 0.01
N ASP A 95 -16.59 -15.21 0.71
CA ASP A 95 -17.21 -16.13 1.66
C ASP A 95 -17.52 -15.46 3.01
N HIS A 96 -17.12 -14.19 3.21
CA HIS A 96 -17.29 -13.50 4.47
C HIS A 96 -18.77 -13.18 4.73
N PRO A 97 -19.34 -13.58 5.89
CA PRO A 97 -20.79 -13.57 6.12
C PRO A 97 -21.44 -12.18 6.19
N THR A 98 -20.63 -11.11 6.30
CA THR A 98 -21.12 -9.75 6.52
C THR A 98 -20.86 -8.79 5.37
N TYR A 99 -19.91 -9.07 4.48
CA TYR A 99 -19.57 -8.17 3.38
C TYR A 99 -20.63 -8.24 2.30
N SER A 100 -21.04 -7.08 1.79
CA SER A 100 -21.95 -7.01 0.65
C SER A 100 -21.22 -7.37 -0.64
N ASP A 101 -21.97 -7.86 -1.64
CA ASP A 101 -21.44 -8.16 -2.97
C ASP A 101 -20.68 -6.98 -3.58
N GLN A 102 -21.14 -5.75 -3.32
CA GLN A 102 -20.46 -4.54 -3.75
C GLN A 102 -19.09 -4.37 -3.07
N ALA A 103 -19.00 -4.57 -1.76
CA ALA A 103 -17.74 -4.48 -1.02
C ALA A 103 -16.73 -5.52 -1.51
N GLN A 104 -17.20 -6.75 -1.76
CA GLN A 104 -16.40 -7.85 -2.29
C GLN A 104 -15.87 -7.52 -3.69
N ALA A 105 -16.72 -7.01 -4.58
CA ALA A 105 -16.35 -6.64 -5.94
C ALA A 105 -15.32 -5.51 -5.96
N ILE A 106 -15.51 -4.46 -5.14
CA ILE A 106 -14.56 -3.35 -5.01
C ILE A 106 -13.21 -3.90 -4.55
N PHE A 107 -13.18 -4.67 -3.45
CA PHE A 107 -11.95 -5.23 -2.90
C PHE A 107 -11.21 -6.12 -3.92
N ALA A 108 -11.92 -6.98 -4.64
CA ALA A 108 -11.34 -7.81 -5.69
C ALA A 108 -10.78 -7.00 -6.87
N SER A 109 -11.38 -5.85 -7.19
CA SER A 109 -10.90 -5.00 -8.30
C SER A 109 -9.77 -4.03 -7.90
N SER A 110 -9.60 -3.77 -6.61
CA SER A 110 -8.66 -2.78 -6.05
C SER A 110 -7.21 -3.28 -5.93
N ALA A 111 -6.26 -2.37 -5.69
CA ALA A 111 -4.90 -2.74 -5.31
C ALA A 111 -4.82 -3.43 -3.94
N ASP A 112 -5.79 -3.22 -3.04
CA ASP A 112 -5.76 -3.68 -1.64
C ASP A 112 -5.57 -5.20 -1.52
N ALA A 113 -6.37 -5.97 -2.26
CA ALA A 113 -6.27 -7.44 -2.24
C ALA A 113 -4.91 -7.91 -2.77
N TRP A 114 -4.33 -7.21 -3.74
CA TRP A 114 -3.01 -7.51 -4.30
C TRP A 114 -1.88 -7.12 -3.34
N LEU A 115 -1.99 -6.00 -2.63
CA LEU A 115 -1.05 -5.58 -1.61
C LEU A 115 -0.94 -6.63 -0.50
N VAL A 116 -2.09 -7.11 0.02
CA VAL A 116 -2.12 -8.17 1.04
C VAL A 116 -1.52 -9.47 0.51
N ALA A 117 -1.84 -9.85 -0.73
CA ALA A 117 -1.31 -11.05 -1.36
C ALA A 117 0.22 -10.99 -1.52
N PHE A 118 0.73 -9.86 -2.02
CA PHE A 118 2.14 -9.63 -2.22
C PHE A 118 2.89 -9.65 -0.90
N ALA A 119 2.38 -8.93 0.11
CA ALA A 119 2.97 -8.89 1.44
C ALA A 119 2.98 -10.28 2.11
N HIS A 120 1.92 -11.08 1.93
CA HIS A 120 1.87 -12.46 2.43
C HIS A 120 2.92 -13.37 1.80
N VAL A 121 3.18 -13.24 0.49
CA VAL A 121 4.15 -14.11 -0.22
C VAL A 121 5.60 -13.71 0.06
N HIS A 122 5.85 -12.42 0.25
CA HIS A 122 7.20 -11.87 0.39
C HIS A 122 7.60 -11.52 1.83
N ASP A 123 6.77 -11.86 2.81
CA ASP A 123 6.93 -11.49 4.23
C ASP A 123 7.15 -9.98 4.42
N ALA A 124 6.50 -9.16 3.58
CA ALA A 124 6.59 -7.71 3.65
C ALA A 124 5.62 -7.13 4.68
N ILE A 125 5.92 -5.92 5.16
CA ILE A 125 5.02 -5.18 6.06
C ILE A 125 4.21 -4.18 5.26
N LEU A 126 2.89 -4.31 5.27
CA LEU A 126 2.00 -3.40 4.56
C LEU A 126 1.80 -2.09 5.34
N VAL A 127 1.97 -0.97 4.67
CA VAL A 127 1.81 0.36 5.24
C VAL A 127 0.52 0.97 4.74
N THR A 128 -0.42 1.16 5.67
CA THR A 128 -1.75 1.72 5.41
C THR A 128 -2.19 2.59 6.57
N ASN A 129 -2.94 3.66 6.27
CA ASN A 129 -3.55 4.52 7.29
C ASN A 129 -5.00 4.12 7.62
N GLU A 130 -5.49 3.03 7.04
CA GLU A 130 -6.79 2.48 7.36
C GLU A 130 -6.86 1.98 8.81
N LYS A 131 -8.06 2.05 9.39
CA LYS A 131 -8.39 1.40 10.65
C LYS A 131 -9.24 0.18 10.39
N SER A 132 -8.94 -0.90 11.12
CA SER A 132 -9.74 -2.13 11.17
C SER A 132 -11.21 -1.80 11.44
N ALA A 133 -12.10 -2.42 10.68
CA ALA A 133 -13.54 -2.27 10.81
C ALA A 133 -14.21 -3.63 10.56
N PRO A 134 -14.01 -4.63 11.44
CA PRO A 134 -14.38 -6.02 11.18
C PRO A 134 -15.90 -6.25 11.13
N LEU A 135 -16.68 -5.29 11.63
CA LEU A 135 -18.15 -5.29 11.57
C LEU A 135 -18.68 -4.53 10.34
N SER A 136 -17.79 -4.01 9.50
CA SER A 136 -18.16 -3.34 8.26
C SER A 136 -18.85 -4.31 7.31
N LYS A 137 -19.91 -3.82 6.65
CA LYS A 137 -20.58 -4.53 5.57
C LYS A 137 -20.21 -3.98 4.19
N ASN A 138 -19.83 -2.71 4.12
CA ASN A 138 -19.75 -1.97 2.86
C ASN A 138 -18.33 -1.82 2.34
N ILE A 139 -17.33 -2.19 3.13
CA ILE A 139 -15.93 -2.08 2.77
C ILE A 139 -15.14 -3.18 3.47
N VAL A 140 -14.28 -3.86 2.71
CA VAL A 140 -13.25 -4.75 3.22
C VAL A 140 -12.03 -3.89 3.51
N LYS A 141 -11.55 -3.88 4.75
CA LYS A 141 -10.41 -3.05 5.16
C LYS A 141 -9.10 -3.83 5.09
N ILE A 142 -8.03 -3.15 4.67
CA ILE A 142 -6.68 -3.73 4.58
C ILE A 142 -6.26 -4.37 5.91
N PRO A 143 -6.39 -3.70 7.08
CA PRO A 143 -6.05 -4.30 8.37
C PRO A 143 -6.79 -5.61 8.67
N ASP A 144 -8.06 -5.74 8.24
CA ASP A 144 -8.87 -6.94 8.50
C ASP A 144 -8.40 -8.11 7.64
N ALA A 145 -8.11 -7.85 6.36
CA ALA A 145 -7.47 -8.83 5.47
C ALA A 145 -6.06 -9.21 5.98
N CYS A 146 -5.25 -8.23 6.39
CA CYS A 146 -3.93 -8.49 6.95
C CYS A 146 -3.98 -9.40 8.17
N LYS A 147 -4.93 -9.15 9.08
CA LYS A 147 -5.14 -9.99 10.27
C LYS A 147 -5.52 -11.42 9.91
N GLN A 148 -6.41 -11.61 8.93
CA GLN A 148 -6.83 -12.94 8.49
C GLN A 148 -5.66 -13.76 7.90
N PHE A 149 -4.80 -13.11 7.12
CA PHE A 149 -3.71 -13.76 6.38
C PHE A 149 -2.35 -13.66 7.07
N ASN A 150 -2.34 -13.26 8.35
CA ASN A 150 -1.14 -13.09 9.18
C ASN A 150 -0.07 -12.19 8.51
N VAL A 151 -0.51 -11.11 7.86
CA VAL A 151 0.34 -10.11 7.24
C VAL A 151 0.60 -8.98 8.25
N GLY A 152 1.87 -8.67 8.47
CA GLY A 152 2.26 -7.51 9.26
C GLY A 152 1.80 -6.22 8.59
N HIS A 153 1.20 -5.31 9.35
CA HIS A 153 0.84 -4.00 8.83
C HIS A 153 1.06 -2.90 9.88
N MET A 154 1.26 -1.66 9.43
CA MET A 154 1.43 -0.50 10.30
C MET A 154 1.06 0.81 9.60
N ASP A 155 0.87 1.88 10.38
CA ASP A 155 0.64 3.23 9.84
C ASP A 155 1.94 3.89 9.33
N THR A 156 1.79 5.00 8.59
CA THR A 156 2.92 5.75 8.03
C THR A 156 3.91 6.23 9.09
N PHE A 157 3.47 6.68 10.27
CA PHE A 157 4.38 7.15 11.32
C PHE A 157 5.16 6.00 11.96
N SER A 158 4.52 4.86 12.17
CA SER A 158 5.15 3.64 12.65
C SER A 158 6.22 3.16 11.66
N MET A 159 5.95 3.21 10.35
CA MET A 159 6.96 2.96 9.30
C MET A 159 8.13 3.93 9.42
N LEU A 160 7.89 5.25 9.49
CA LEU A 160 8.95 6.26 9.61
C LEU A 160 9.84 6.04 10.84
N ARG A 161 9.25 5.67 11.99
CA ARG A 161 9.99 5.31 13.21
C ARG A 161 10.85 4.06 12.99
N SER A 162 10.30 3.02 12.37
CA SER A 162 11.04 1.79 12.05
C SER A 162 12.18 2.04 11.05
N LEU A 163 11.97 2.97 10.12
CA LEU A 163 12.98 3.40 9.17
C LEU A 163 14.04 4.33 9.78
N ARG A 164 13.82 4.83 11.01
CA ARG A 164 14.63 5.86 11.69
C ARG A 164 14.78 7.12 10.85
N VAL A 165 13.69 7.51 10.19
CA VAL A 165 13.65 8.75 9.41
C VAL A 165 13.68 9.95 10.35
N ALA A 166 14.54 10.92 10.03
CA ALA A 166 14.58 12.24 10.64
C ALA A 166 14.57 13.30 9.53
N PHE A 167 13.99 14.46 9.85
CA PHE A 167 13.92 15.63 8.99
C PHE A 167 14.81 16.70 9.61
N ASN A 168 16.08 16.71 9.23
CA ASN A 168 17.13 17.55 9.80
C ASN A 168 18.01 18.15 8.70
#